data_AF-A0A1F9RBQ6-F1
#
_entry.id   AF-A0A1F9RBQ6-F1
#
_cell.length_a   1.000
_cell.length_b   1.000
_cell.length_c   1.000
_cell.angle_alpha   90.00
_cell.angle_beta   90.00
_cell.angle_gamma   90.00
#
_symmetry.space_group_name_H-M   'P 1'
#
loop_
_entity.id
_entity.type
_entity.pdbx_description
1 polymer ?
#
loop_
_entity_poly.entity_id
_entity_poly.type
_entity_poly.pdbx_seq_one_letter_code
_entity_poly.pdbx_strand_id
1 'polypeptide(L)'
;MTLILKILAVGLLHVAFFAGYPETGPYGNYFLGVSLLVWSVFIIFINTSTKLIRFVSGAAGLAVNLAAFALMAAAIAFTMPQRDKTSVLEKLQKGKYPDRDTVNAGMLRFGVKLDTSVKNGVKGLDAEVGKAIKKLKEDQ
;
A
#
# COMPACT_ATOMS: atom_id res chain seq x y z
N MET A 1 -1.37 16.70 -7.09
CA MET A 1 -0.98 16.04 -5.83
C MET A 1 0.15 16.82 -5.18
N THR A 2 0.02 17.14 -3.90
CA THR A 2 1.12 17.70 -3.11
C THR A 2 2.24 16.66 -2.97
N LEU A 3 3.48 17.10 -2.75
CA LEU A 3 4.63 16.21 -2.62
C LEU A 3 4.44 15.22 -1.46
N ILE A 4 3.90 15.70 -0.34
CA ILE A 4 3.59 14.87 0.85
C ILE A 4 2.71 13.69 0.47
N LEU A 5 1.62 13.92 -0.28
CA LEU A 5 0.74 12.84 -0.73
C LEU A 5 1.47 11.84 -1.64
N LYS A 6 2.42 12.29 -2.46
CA LYS A 6 3.22 11.38 -3.31
C LYS A 6 4.14 10.50 -2.47
N ILE A 7 4.77 11.05 -1.44
CA ILE A 7 5.63 10.28 -0.52
C ILE A 7 4.81 9.30 0.30
N LEU A 8 3.64 9.71 0.80
CA LEU A 8 2.71 8.78 1.45
C LEU A 8 2.28 7.66 0.49
N ALA A 9 2.01 7.97 -0.78
CA ALA A 9 1.68 6.97 -1.79
C ALA A 9 2.84 5.98 -2.05
N VAL A 10 4.10 6.44 -2.04
CA VAL A 10 5.28 5.56 -2.11
C VAL A 10 5.25 4.58 -0.93
N GLY A 11 5.06 5.10 0.29
CA GLY A 11 4.97 4.29 1.50
C GLY A 11 3.85 3.25 1.43
N LEU A 12 2.63 3.69 1.08
CA LEU A 12 1.47 2.82 0.96
C LEU A 12 1.66 1.72 -0.08
N LEU A 13 2.28 2.04 -1.22
CA LEU A 13 2.56 1.05 -2.25
C LEU A 13 3.52 -0.03 -1.74
N HIS A 14 4.59 0.36 -1.06
CA HIS A 14 5.53 -0.60 -0.47
C HIS A 14 4.86 -1.46 0.61
N VAL A 15 4.06 -0.85 1.49
CA VAL A 15 3.28 -1.58 2.49
C VAL A 15 2.31 -2.55 1.83
N ALA A 16 1.62 -2.16 0.75
CA ALA A 16 0.72 -3.05 0.03
C ALA A 16 1.44 -4.29 -0.52
N PHE A 17 2.64 -4.12 -1.11
CA PHE A 17 3.44 -5.26 -1.57
C PHE A 17 3.93 -6.15 -0.42
N PHE A 18 4.41 -5.55 0.68
CA PHE A 18 4.93 -6.30 1.83
C PHE A 18 3.84 -6.98 2.66
N ALA A 19 2.66 -6.39 2.73
CA ALA A 19 1.49 -7.01 3.34
C ALA A 19 0.91 -8.11 2.45
N GLY A 20 0.81 -7.89 1.13
CA GLY A 20 0.26 -8.85 0.19
C GLY A 20 1.20 -10.01 -0.19
N TYR A 21 2.51 -9.84 -0.06
CA TYR A 21 3.49 -10.88 -0.39
C TYR A 21 4.48 -11.05 0.77
N PRO A 22 4.01 -11.58 1.91
CA PRO A 22 4.74 -11.57 3.18
C PRO A 22 5.89 -12.56 3.24
N GLU A 23 6.00 -13.50 2.29
CA GLU A 23 7.03 -14.53 2.23
C GLU A 23 8.38 -13.99 1.74
N THR A 24 8.78 -12.82 2.23
CA THR A 24 10.08 -12.25 1.90
C THR A 24 11.20 -13.03 2.57
N GLY A 25 12.29 -13.27 1.85
CA GLY A 25 13.51 -13.87 2.41
C GLY A 25 14.18 -12.98 3.48
N PRO A 26 15.35 -13.38 4.01
CA PRO A 26 16.07 -12.66 5.07
C PRO A 26 16.41 -11.21 4.72
N TYR A 27 16.55 -10.90 3.43
CA TYR A 27 16.84 -9.55 2.93
C TYR A 27 15.60 -8.66 2.74
N GLY A 28 14.39 -9.16 3.03
CA GLY A 28 13.14 -8.44 2.79
C GLY A 28 13.07 -7.07 3.47
N ASN A 29 13.41 -7.00 4.75
CA ASN A 29 13.33 -5.73 5.50
C ASN A 29 14.39 -4.72 5.04
N TYR A 30 15.59 -5.18 4.68
CA TYR A 30 16.63 -4.32 4.11
C TYR A 30 16.19 -3.77 2.76
N PHE A 31 15.62 -4.64 1.90
CA PHE A 31 15.04 -4.22 0.63
C PHE A 31 13.94 -3.17 0.84
N LEU A 32 13.03 -3.37 1.81
CA LEU A 32 11.97 -2.40 2.10
C LEU A 32 12.54 -1.01 2.41
N GLY A 33 13.50 -0.93 3.33
CA GLY A 33 14.10 0.35 3.73
C GLY A 33 14.83 1.04 2.58
N VAL A 34 15.68 0.30 1.86
CA VAL A 34 16.44 0.84 0.73
C VAL A 34 15.51 1.24 -0.42
N SER A 35 14.55 0.38 -0.79
CA SER A 35 13.58 0.64 -1.85
C SER A 35 12.74 1.88 -1.53
N LEU A 36 12.24 2.01 -0.28
CA LEU A 36 11.51 3.19 0.16
C LEU A 36 12.32 4.48 -0.02
N LEU A 37 13.59 4.46 0.38
CA LEU A 37 14.46 5.63 0.27
C LEU A 37 14.72 5.99 -1.20
N VAL A 38 15.10 5.01 -2.02
CA VAL A 38 15.38 5.20 -3.45
C VAL A 38 14.16 5.76 -4.16
N TRP A 39 12.98 5.17 -3.97
CA TRP A 39 11.76 5.62 -4.62
C TRP A 39 11.25 6.95 -4.10
N SER A 40 11.44 7.25 -2.81
CA SER A 40 11.10 8.57 -2.26
C SER A 40 11.95 9.67 -2.89
N VAL A 41 13.27 9.46 -2.99
CA VAL A 41 14.19 10.41 -3.65
C VAL A 41 13.84 10.56 -5.14
N PHE A 42 13.59 9.45 -5.83
CA PHE A 42 13.17 9.47 -7.23
C PHE A 42 11.88 10.26 -7.43
N ILE A 43 10.87 10.06 -6.60
CA ILE A 43 9.59 10.79 -6.69
C ILE A 43 9.75 12.27 -6.36
N ILE A 44 10.62 12.65 -5.43
CA ILE A 44 10.97 14.06 -5.18
C ILE A 44 11.53 14.69 -6.46
N PHE A 45 12.46 14.00 -7.12
CA PHE A 45 13.07 14.47 -8.37
C PHE A 45 12.04 14.61 -9.50
N ILE A 46 11.25 13.56 -9.76
CA ILE A 46 10.17 13.57 -10.76
C ILE A 46 9.11 14.64 -10.44
N ASN A 47 8.82 14.89 -9.16
CA ASN A 47 7.88 15.94 -8.78
C ASN A 47 8.36 17.33 -9.21
N THR A 48 9.66 17.60 -9.16
CA THR A 48 10.24 18.85 -9.66
C THR A 48 10.11 18.94 -11.18
N SER A 49 10.48 17.88 -11.91
CA SER A 49 10.35 17.84 -13.38
C SER A 49 8.90 17.97 -13.85
N THR A 50 7.96 17.33 -13.15
CA THR A 50 6.53 17.38 -13.51
C THR A 50 5.88 18.72 -13.20
N LYS A 51 6.39 19.51 -12.25
CA LYS A 51 5.94 20.90 -12.07
C LYS A 51 6.33 21.75 -13.29
N LEU A 52 7.53 21.55 -13.84
CA LEU A 52 7.99 22.22 -15.05
C LEU A 52 7.12 21.82 -16.26
N ILE A 53 6.86 20.52 -16.43
CA ILE A 53 6.04 20.00 -17.54
C ILE A 53 4.57 20.43 -17.41
N ARG A 54 4.03 20.52 -16.19
CA ARG A 54 2.66 21.00 -15.96
C ARG A 54 2.42 22.43 -16.41
N PHE A 55 3.47 23.26 -16.43
CA PHE A 55 3.39 24.61 -16.98
C PHE A 55 3.04 24.60 -18.46
N VAL A 56 3.45 23.56 -19.19
CA VAL A 56 3.16 23.37 -20.62
C VAL A 56 1.87 22.57 -20.84
N SER A 57 1.67 21.48 -20.08
CA SER A 57 0.45 20.67 -20.16
C SER A 57 0.15 19.94 -18.85
N GLY A 58 -1.03 20.23 -18.28
CA GLY A 58 -1.51 19.59 -17.06
C GLY A 58 -1.67 18.06 -17.19
N ALA A 59 -2.10 17.58 -18.36
CA ALA A 59 -2.29 16.16 -18.66
C ALA A 59 -0.95 15.42 -18.79
N ALA A 60 0.04 16.02 -19.46
CA ALA A 60 1.37 15.43 -19.57
C ALA A 60 2.01 15.24 -18.18
N GLY A 61 1.89 16.24 -17.31
CA GLY A 61 2.38 16.12 -15.94
C GLY A 61 1.68 15.03 -15.11
N LEU A 62 0.39 14.75 -15.37
CA LEU A 62 -0.31 13.62 -14.75
C LEU A 62 0.20 12.28 -15.28
N ALA A 63 0.34 12.15 -16.60
CA ALA A 63 0.82 10.93 -17.25
C ALA A 63 2.22 10.53 -16.76
N VAL A 64 3.14 11.48 -16.62
CA VAL A 64 4.48 11.22 -16.08
C VAL A 64 4.43 10.72 -14.64
N ASN A 65 3.56 11.29 -13.80
CA ASN A 65 3.41 10.80 -12.42
C ASN A 65 2.85 9.37 -12.40
N LEU A 66 1.81 9.08 -13.19
CA LEU A 66 1.26 7.73 -13.28
C LEU A 66 2.30 6.72 -13.79
N ALA A 67 3.07 7.09 -14.82
CA ALA A 67 4.15 6.26 -15.33
C ALA A 67 5.21 5.99 -14.26
N ALA A 68 5.59 6.99 -13.45
CA ALA A 68 6.55 6.81 -12.36
C ALA A 68 6.03 5.82 -11.29
N PHE A 69 4.76 5.92 -10.89
CA PHE A 69 4.16 5.00 -9.93
C PHE A 69 3.97 3.58 -10.51
N ALA A 70 3.61 3.46 -11.79
CA ALA A 70 3.51 2.18 -12.47
C ALA A 70 4.88 1.50 -12.58
N LEU A 71 5.92 2.26 -12.94
CA LEU A 71 7.30 1.78 -12.99
C LEU A 71 7.78 1.31 -11.62
N MET A 72 7.48 2.06 -10.56
CA MET A 72 7.77 1.66 -9.19
C MET A 72 7.08 0.35 -8.81
N ALA A 73 5.78 0.23 -9.09
CA ALA A 73 5.03 -1.00 -8.80
C ALA A 73 5.62 -2.20 -9.55
N ALA A 74 5.95 -2.04 -10.83
CA ALA A 74 6.58 -3.08 -11.63
C ALA A 74 7.97 -3.46 -11.11
N ALA A 75 8.79 -2.46 -10.75
CA ALA A 75 10.13 -2.69 -10.21
C ALA A 75 10.08 -3.42 -8.87
N ILE A 76 9.19 -3.02 -7.95
CA ILE A 76 8.98 -3.74 -6.67
C ILE A 76 8.51 -5.17 -6.96
N ALA A 77 7.50 -5.35 -7.82
CA ALA A 77 6.98 -6.68 -8.13
C ALA A 77 8.05 -7.62 -8.71
N PHE A 78 8.97 -7.08 -9.52
CA PHE A 78 10.04 -7.84 -10.15
C PHE A 78 11.22 -8.12 -9.21
N THR A 79 11.60 -7.15 -8.37
CA THR A 79 12.87 -7.20 -7.62
C THR A 79 12.72 -7.56 -6.13
N MET A 80 11.49 -7.51 -5.59
CA MET A 80 11.25 -7.81 -4.18
C MET A 80 11.70 -9.24 -3.84
N PRO A 81 12.58 -9.41 -2.84
CA PRO A 81 13.07 -10.74 -2.46
C PRO A 81 11.94 -11.63 -1.95
N GLN A 82 11.80 -12.81 -2.55
CA GLN A 82 10.82 -13.83 -2.15
C GLN A 82 11.55 -15.12 -1.77
N ARG A 83 11.09 -15.79 -0.71
CA ARG A 83 11.72 -17.01 -0.18
C ARG A 83 11.64 -18.18 -1.16
N ASP A 84 10.57 -18.25 -1.93
CA ASP A 84 10.32 -19.27 -2.96
C ASP A 84 11.04 -19.00 -4.29
N LYS A 85 11.89 -17.97 -4.34
CA LYS A 85 12.63 -17.51 -5.53
C LYS A 85 11.75 -17.17 -6.73
N THR A 86 10.44 -17.03 -6.53
CA THR A 86 9.48 -16.63 -7.57
C THR A 86 9.16 -15.16 -7.36
N SER A 87 9.37 -14.32 -8.38
CA SER A 87 9.08 -12.90 -8.26
C SER A 87 7.58 -12.65 -7.99
N VAL A 88 7.26 -11.53 -7.35
CA VAL A 88 5.85 -11.13 -7.15
C VAL A 88 5.17 -10.90 -8.51
N LEU A 89 5.91 -10.37 -9.50
CA LEU A 89 5.42 -10.22 -10.87
C LEU A 89 4.98 -11.55 -11.47
N GLU A 90 5.79 -12.61 -11.34
CA GLU A 90 5.40 -13.95 -11.80
C GLU A 90 4.18 -14.51 -11.05
N LYS A 91 4.07 -14.23 -9.74
CA LYS A 91 2.88 -14.63 -8.96
C LYS A 91 1.63 -13.97 -9.52
N LEU A 92 1.69 -12.66 -9.78
CA LEU A 92 0.60 -11.89 -10.38
C LEU A 92 0.22 -12.42 -11.77
N GLN A 93 1.21 -12.71 -12.62
CA GLN A 93 0.97 -13.27 -13.95
C GLN A 93 0.33 -14.66 -13.90
N LYS A 94 0.62 -15.44 -12.86
CA LYS A 94 0.00 -16.76 -12.60
C LYS A 94 -1.36 -16.66 -11.88
N GLY A 95 -1.90 -15.45 -11.69
CA GLY A 95 -3.17 -15.22 -11.00
C GLY A 95 -3.12 -15.48 -9.49
N LYS A 96 -1.91 -15.53 -8.89
CA LYS A 96 -1.73 -15.69 -7.44
C LYS A 96 -1.78 -14.33 -6.76
N TYR A 97 -2.99 -13.92 -6.42
CA TYR A 97 -3.27 -12.70 -5.67
C TYR A 97 -3.27 -12.98 -4.16
N PRO A 98 -2.91 -11.99 -3.32
CA PRO A 98 -3.03 -12.11 -1.88
C PRO A 98 -4.48 -12.36 -1.46
N ASP A 99 -4.67 -13.36 -0.61
CA ASP A 99 -5.92 -13.57 0.12
C ASP A 99 -5.87 -12.93 1.51
N ARG A 100 -6.97 -13.06 2.26
CA ARG A 100 -7.10 -12.50 3.61
C ARG A 100 -6.01 -12.99 4.55
N ASP A 101 -5.71 -14.29 4.51
CA ASP A 101 -4.74 -14.90 5.42
C ASP A 101 -3.33 -14.41 5.12
N THR A 102 -3.01 -14.27 3.83
CA THR A 102 -1.77 -13.67 3.35
C THR A 102 -1.60 -12.24 3.84
N VAL A 103 -2.63 -11.41 3.68
CA VAL A 103 -2.61 -10.01 4.14
C VAL A 103 -2.50 -9.92 5.66
N ASN A 104 -3.24 -10.76 6.39
CA ASN A 104 -3.17 -10.83 7.85
C ASN A 104 -1.76 -11.19 8.33
N ALA A 105 -1.13 -12.19 7.71
CA ALA A 105 0.25 -12.58 8.00
C ALA A 105 1.23 -11.44 7.71
N GLY A 106 1.06 -10.73 6.59
CA GLY A 106 1.89 -9.58 6.25
C GLY A 106 1.73 -8.41 7.20
N MET A 107 0.50 -8.08 7.61
CA MET A 107 0.23 -7.01 8.55
C MET A 107 0.76 -7.31 9.96
N LEU A 108 0.80 -8.59 10.35
CA LEU A 108 1.42 -9.02 11.61
C LEU A 108 2.90 -8.63 11.68
N ARG A 109 3.61 -8.62 10.54
CA ARG A 109 5.02 -8.19 10.47
C ARG A 109 5.21 -6.71 10.80
N PHE A 110 4.17 -5.90 10.61
CA PHE A 110 4.13 -4.49 10.99
C PHE A 110 3.57 -4.29 12.41
N GLY A 111 3.35 -5.36 13.17
CA GLY A 111 2.75 -5.32 14.50
C GLY A 111 1.23 -5.10 14.49
N VAL A 112 0.58 -5.16 13.33
CA VAL A 112 -0.86 -4.92 13.18
C VAL A 112 -1.63 -6.23 13.23
N LYS A 113 -2.45 -6.40 14.27
CA LYS A 113 -3.35 -7.56 14.44
C LYS A 113 -4.73 -7.25 13.85
N LEU A 114 -4.88 -7.43 12.53
CA LEU A 114 -6.11 -7.08 11.81
C LEU A 114 -7.35 -7.77 12.37
N ASP A 115 -7.32 -9.08 12.64
CA ASP A 115 -8.50 -9.81 13.09
C ASP A 115 -9.04 -9.30 14.44
N THR A 116 -8.14 -8.97 15.37
CA THR A 116 -8.51 -8.38 16.66
C THR A 116 -9.08 -6.98 16.49
N SER A 117 -8.47 -6.16 15.64
CA SER A 117 -8.93 -4.80 15.37
C SER A 117 -10.30 -4.77 14.68
N VAL A 118 -10.52 -5.64 13.68
CA VAL A 118 -11.81 -5.76 12.98
C VAL A 118 -12.89 -6.27 13.93
N LYS A 119 -12.60 -7.30 14.74
CA LYS A 119 -13.55 -7.84 15.73
C LYS A 119 -13.95 -6.81 16.77
N ASN A 120 -13.01 -5.97 17.23
CA ASN A 120 -13.30 -4.91 18.17
C ASN A 120 -14.09 -3.77 17.52
N GLY A 121 -13.79 -3.43 16.26
CA GLY A 121 -14.54 -2.42 15.49
C GLY A 121 -15.99 -2.83 15.25
N VAL A 122 -16.25 -4.07 14.84
CA VAL A 122 -17.61 -4.60 14.65
C VAL A 122 -18.41 -4.56 15.94
N LYS A 123 -17.80 -4.98 17.07
CA LYS A 123 -18.46 -4.89 18.38
C LYS A 123 -18.79 -3.46 18.80
N GLY A 124 -17.92 -2.50 18.48
CA GLY A 124 -18.18 -1.08 18.73
C GLY A 124 -19.36 -0.56 17.90
N LEU A 125 -19.41 -0.93 16.62
CA LEU A 125 -20.51 -0.61 15.71
C LEU A 125 -21.85 -1.19 16.19
N ASP A 126 -21.87 -2.47 16.58
CA ASP A 126 -23.09 -3.11 17.11
C ASP A 126 -23.59 -2.41 18.39
N ALA A 127 -22.66 -1.98 19.26
CA ALA A 127 -23.01 -1.26 20.48
C ALA A 127 -23.58 0.15 20.20
N GLU A 128 -23.04 0.87 19.22
CA GLU A 128 -23.57 2.18 18.82
C GLU A 128 -24.92 2.06 18.10
N VAL A 129 -25.06 1.10 17.18
CA VAL A 129 -26.32 0.80 16.51
C VAL A 129 -27.40 0.39 17.52
N GLY A 130 -27.04 -0.44 18.51
CA GLY A 130 -27.94 -0.82 19.59
C GLY A 130 -28.41 0.37 20.43
N LYS A 131 -27.51 1.33 20.72
CA LYS A 131 -27.87 2.58 21.42
C LYS A 131 -28.78 3.47 20.57
N ALA A 132 -28.50 3.60 19.27
CA ALA A 132 -29.31 4.40 18.36
C ALA A 132 -30.74 3.83 18.21
N ILE A 133 -30.87 2.51 18.07
CA ILE A 133 -32.17 1.82 18.01
C ILE A 133 -32.94 1.98 19.33
N LYS A 134 -32.25 1.88 20.47
CA LYS A 134 -32.89 2.06 21.78
C LYS A 134 -33.41 3.48 21.96
N LYS A 135 -32.64 4.49 21.54
CA LYS A 135 -33.03 5.90 21.59
C LYS A 135 -34.24 6.18 20.70
N LEU A 136 -34.27 5.63 19.48
CA LEU A 136 -35.42 5.71 18.57
C LEU A 136 -36.70 5.06 19.13
N LYS A 137 -36.56 4.05 20.00
CA LYS A 137 -37.70 3.41 20.68
C LYS A 137 -38.17 4.16 21.93
N GLU A 138 -37.31 4.96 22.54
CA GLU A 138 -37.65 5.80 23.71
C GLU A 138 -38.27 7.15 23.30
N ASP A 139 -38.01 7.58 22.06
CA ASP A 139 -38.59 8.80 21.45
C ASP A 139 -39.92 8.56 20.69
N GLN A 140 -40.47 7.33 20.71
CA GLN A 140 -41.82 6.97 20.24
C GLN A 140 -42.79 6.78 21.42
#